data_AF-A0A7S1DTD9-F1
#
_entry.id   AF-A0A7S1DTD9-F1
#
_cell.length_a   1.000
_cell.length_b   1.000
_cell.length_c   1.000
_cell.angle_alpha   90.00
_cell.angle_beta   90.00
_cell.angle_gamma   90.00
#
_symmetry.space_group_name_H-M   'P 1'
#
loop_
_entity.id
_entity.type
_entity.pdbx_description
1 polymer ?
#
loop_
_entity_poly.entity_id
_entity_poly.type
_entity_poly.pdbx_seq_one_letter_code
_entity_poly.pdbx_strand_id
1 'polypeptide(L)'
;VWAKIKSPARASEKVVRCYSYDVSRLLDICRQTIAFDTVDDLVQCLRAIVDDGDVRVVRIKNRLDMGYDSGESAGYRDVAINLWVCNSTTGRFGLDTHVCEVQLMLTQFASVKAEDGHKR
;
A
#
# COMPACT_ATOMS: atom_id res chain seq x y z
N VAL A 1 -5.06 2.14 -15.20
CA VAL A 1 -5.02 0.66 -15.27
C VAL A 1 -4.99 0.13 -13.84
N TRP A 2 -5.82 -0.86 -13.51
CA TRP A 2 -5.85 -1.47 -12.18
C TRP A 2 -4.56 -2.25 -11.88
N ALA A 3 -4.09 -2.21 -10.64
CA ALA A 3 -2.92 -2.99 -10.24
C ALA A 3 -3.21 -4.49 -10.29
N LYS A 4 -2.18 -5.26 -10.65
CA LYS A 4 -2.23 -6.73 -10.58
C LYS A 4 -1.96 -7.19 -9.14
N ILE A 5 -2.58 -8.28 -8.75
CA ILE A 5 -2.29 -8.97 -7.49
C ILE A 5 -0.84 -9.48 -7.51
N LYS A 6 -0.20 -9.48 -6.34
CA LYS A 6 1.17 -9.99 -6.17
C LYS A 6 1.28 -11.44 -6.66
N SER A 7 2.31 -11.75 -7.45
CA SER A 7 2.52 -13.12 -7.91
C SER A 7 2.95 -14.04 -6.76
N PRO A 8 2.61 -15.36 -6.83
CA PRO A 8 3.03 -16.33 -5.81
C PRO A 8 4.54 -16.34 -5.57
N ALA A 9 5.35 -16.31 -6.64
CA ALA A 9 6.82 -16.29 -6.51
C ALA A 9 7.33 -15.08 -5.72
N ARG A 10 6.80 -13.88 -5.98
CA ARG A 10 7.17 -12.65 -5.26
C ARG A 10 6.61 -12.60 -3.85
N ALA A 11 5.46 -13.23 -3.60
CA ALA A 11 4.92 -13.41 -2.26
C ALA A 11 5.87 -14.30 -1.41
N SER A 12 6.22 -15.48 -1.93
CA SER A 12 7.14 -16.41 -1.27
C SER A 12 8.49 -15.77 -1.00
N GLU A 13 9.10 -15.12 -1.99
CA GLU A 13 10.39 -14.47 -1.81
C GLU A 13 10.35 -13.40 -0.71
N LYS A 14 9.29 -12.59 -0.65
CA LYS A 14 9.14 -11.55 0.36
C LYS A 14 8.97 -12.13 1.76
N VAL A 15 8.19 -13.21 1.91
CA VAL A 15 8.00 -13.91 3.18
C VAL A 15 9.32 -14.48 3.70
N VAL A 16 10.09 -15.13 2.83
CA VAL A 16 11.39 -15.71 3.18
C VAL A 16 12.42 -14.63 3.55
N ARG A 17 12.55 -13.58 2.71
CA ARG A 17 13.62 -12.58 2.86
C ARG A 17 13.35 -11.52 3.93
N CYS A 18 12.09 -11.14 4.14
CA CYS A 18 11.74 -9.97 4.95
C CYS A 18 10.98 -10.33 6.23
N TYR A 19 10.31 -11.49 6.28
CA TYR A 19 9.37 -11.82 7.35
C TYR A 19 9.70 -13.14 8.06
N SER A 20 10.88 -13.72 7.83
CA SER A 20 11.34 -14.95 8.50
C SER A 20 10.28 -16.06 8.48
N TYR A 21 9.69 -16.31 7.30
CA TYR A 21 8.63 -17.30 7.07
C TYR A 21 7.25 -16.99 7.70
N ASP A 22 7.09 -15.85 8.37
CA ASP A 22 5.79 -15.43 8.89
C ASP A 22 4.90 -14.85 7.79
N VAL A 23 4.00 -15.68 7.27
CA VAL A 23 3.05 -15.33 6.22
C VAL A 23 2.03 -14.27 6.67
N SER A 24 1.75 -14.14 7.98
CA SER A 24 0.77 -13.17 8.50
C SER A 24 1.21 -11.72 8.28
N ARG A 25 2.51 -11.50 8.03
CA ARG A 25 3.10 -10.18 7.79
C ARG A 25 3.06 -9.76 6.32
N LEU A 26 2.56 -10.61 5.42
CA LEU A 26 2.43 -10.31 4.00
C LEU A 26 1.13 -9.55 3.70
N LEU A 27 1.18 -8.22 3.88
CA LEU A 27 0.00 -7.34 3.79
C LEU A 27 -0.21 -6.68 2.42
N ASP A 28 0.60 -7.03 1.41
CA ASP A 28 0.61 -6.40 0.08
C ASP A 28 0.28 -7.38 -1.06
N ILE A 29 -0.57 -8.39 -0.78
CA ILE A 29 -1.12 -9.27 -1.83
C ILE A 29 -1.98 -8.44 -2.78
N CYS A 30 -2.98 -7.75 -2.23
CA CYS A 30 -3.77 -6.73 -2.94
C CYS A 30 -3.17 -5.36 -2.64
N ARG A 31 -2.63 -4.69 -3.66
CA ARG A 31 -2.03 -3.37 -3.51
C ARG A 31 -2.32 -2.47 -4.69
N GLN A 32 -2.66 -1.21 -4.41
CA GLN A 32 -2.81 -0.15 -5.40
C GLN A 32 -1.91 1.04 -5.05
N THR A 33 -1.36 1.71 -6.07
CA THR A 33 -0.74 3.03 -5.92
C THR A 33 -1.62 4.07 -6.60
N ILE A 34 -1.87 5.18 -5.92
CA ILE A 34 -2.56 6.36 -6.45
C ILE A 34 -1.53 7.49 -6.49
N ALA A 35 -1.33 8.07 -7.67
CA ALA A 35 -0.36 9.13 -7.90
C ALA A 35 -1.04 10.50 -7.88
N PHE A 36 -0.40 11.49 -7.26
CA PHE A 36 -0.91 12.86 -7.11
C PHE A 36 0.15 13.87 -7.53
N ASP A 37 -0.24 14.99 -8.12
CA ASP A 37 0.71 16.06 -8.47
C ASP A 37 1.03 16.96 -7.28
N THR A 38 0.11 17.08 -6.33
CA THR A 38 0.27 17.92 -5.15
C THR A 38 0.07 17.14 -3.85
N VAL A 39 0.67 17.66 -2.77
CA VAL A 39 0.46 17.11 -1.41
C VAL A 39 -0.98 17.36 -0.96
N ASP A 40 -1.59 18.48 -1.36
CA ASP A 40 -2.97 18.81 -0.98
C ASP A 40 -3.96 17.79 -1.55
N ASP A 41 -3.81 17.38 -2.81
CA ASP A 41 -4.67 16.33 -3.42
C ASP A 41 -4.48 14.98 -2.71
N LEU A 42 -3.24 14.66 -2.35
CA LEU A 42 -2.92 13.45 -1.58
C LEU A 42 -3.61 13.46 -0.22
N VAL A 43 -3.56 14.58 0.49
CA VAL A 43 -4.21 14.75 1.80
C VAL A 43 -5.74 14.68 1.68
N GLN A 44 -6.32 15.26 0.64
CA GLN A 44 -7.76 15.15 0.37
C GLN A 44 -8.17 13.69 0.12
N CYS A 45 -7.40 12.94 -0.66
CA CYS A 45 -7.67 11.53 -0.88
C CYS A 45 -7.51 10.71 0.40
N LEU A 46 -6.48 10.97 1.22
CA LEU A 46 -6.30 10.32 2.51
C LEU A 46 -7.52 10.54 3.42
N ARG A 47 -8.03 11.78 3.51
CA ARG A 47 -9.23 12.10 4.29
C ARG A 47 -10.45 11.33 3.76
N ALA A 48 -10.66 11.36 2.45
CA ALA A 48 -11.76 10.62 1.83
C ALA A 48 -11.72 9.12 2.13
N ILE A 49 -10.54 8.49 2.13
CA ILE A 49 -10.39 7.07 2.50
C ILE A 49 -10.68 6.83 3.99
N VAL A 50 -10.23 7.72 4.87
CA VAL A 50 -10.43 7.60 6.32
C VAL A 50 -11.89 7.81 6.72
N ASP A 51 -12.59 8.71 6.03
CA ASP A 51 -13.98 9.08 6.30
C ASP A 51 -15.00 8.15 5.62
N ASP A 52 -14.55 7.22 4.77
CA ASP A 52 -15.41 6.25 4.08
C ASP A 52 -15.95 5.20 5.06
N GLY A 53 -17.29 5.07 5.15
CA GLY A 53 -17.96 4.16 6.06
C GLY A 53 -17.73 2.66 5.76
N ASP A 54 -17.33 2.33 4.53
CA ASP A 54 -16.99 0.97 4.12
C ASP A 54 -15.51 0.65 4.36
N VAL A 55 -14.72 1.58 4.89
CA VAL A 55 -13.27 1.41 5.10
C VAL A 55 -12.94 1.33 6.59
N ARG A 56 -12.10 0.36 6.94
CA ARG A 56 -11.47 0.26 8.27
C ARG A 56 -9.96 0.38 8.10
N VAL A 57 -9.38 1.49 8.56
CA VAL A 57 -7.93 1.67 8.54
C VAL A 57 -7.28 0.82 9.63
N VAL A 58 -6.35 -0.05 9.22
CA VAL A 58 -5.57 -0.92 10.12
C VAL A 58 -4.27 -0.23 10.53
N ARG A 59 -3.60 0.42 9.57
CA ARG A 59 -2.31 1.10 9.80
C ARG A 59 -2.07 2.16 8.75
N ILE A 60 -1.49 3.29 9.17
CA ILE A 60 -0.92 4.30 8.27
C ILE A 60 0.59 4.37 8.53
N LYS A 61 1.38 4.38 7.46
CA LYS A 61 2.82 4.65 7.47
C LYS A 61 3.06 5.93 6.67
N ASN A 62 3.34 7.02 7.36
CA ASN A 62 3.72 8.28 6.72
C ASN A 62 5.22 8.26 6.43
N ARG A 63 5.60 7.93 5.19
CA ARG A 63 7.00 8.00 4.74
C ARG A 63 7.34 9.33 4.10
N LEU A 64 6.40 10.27 4.00
CA LEU A 64 6.67 11.66 3.61
C LEU A 64 7.19 12.50 4.78
N ASP A 65 7.07 11.99 6.00
CA ASP A 65 7.61 12.66 7.18
C ASP A 65 9.13 12.86 7.04
N MET A 66 9.61 14.07 7.32
CA MET A 66 11.04 14.41 7.20
C MET A 66 11.92 13.61 8.17
N GLY A 67 11.37 13.14 9.29
CA GLY A 67 12.05 12.27 10.24
C GLY A 67 12.02 10.79 9.87
N TYR A 68 11.34 10.40 8.79
CA TYR A 68 11.29 9.00 8.35
C TYR A 68 12.63 8.57 7.75
N ASP A 69 13.24 7.51 8.32
CA ASP A 69 14.44 6.89 7.75
C ASP A 69 14.11 6.16 6.44
N SER A 70 14.51 6.78 5.33
CA SER A 70 14.29 6.23 4.01
C SER A 70 15.21 5.09 3.59
N GLY A 71 16.19 4.73 4.40
CA GLY A 71 16.98 3.51 4.21
C GLY A 71 16.09 2.27 4.17
N GLU A 72 15.02 2.24 4.98
CA GLU A 72 14.06 1.14 5.02
C GLU A 72 13.17 1.02 3.78
N SER A 73 12.94 2.14 3.08
CA SER A 73 12.08 2.20 1.89
C SER A 73 12.87 2.28 0.58
N ALA A 74 14.19 2.04 0.62
CA ALA A 74 15.08 2.25 -0.53
C ALA A 74 14.91 3.63 -1.19
N GLY A 75 14.66 4.66 -0.38
CA GLY A 75 14.48 6.04 -0.82
C GLY A 75 13.03 6.42 -1.20
N TYR A 76 12.11 5.47 -1.37
CA TYR A 76 10.73 5.77 -1.75
C TYR A 76 9.98 6.52 -0.65
N ARG A 77 9.20 7.53 -1.06
CA ARG A 77 8.40 8.41 -0.21
C ARG A 77 6.92 8.30 -0.60
N ASP A 78 6.09 7.84 0.32
CA ASP A 78 4.64 7.67 0.16
C ASP A 78 3.91 7.72 1.50
N VAL A 79 2.58 7.77 1.45
CA VAL A 79 1.71 7.41 2.58
C VAL A 79 1.13 6.03 2.27
N ALA A 80 1.59 5.01 2.99
CA ALA A 80 1.08 3.64 2.82
C ALA A 80 0.00 3.34 3.88
N ILE A 81 -1.17 2.93 3.41
CA ILE A 81 -2.35 2.64 4.21
C ILE A 81 -2.64 1.16 4.09
N ASN A 82 -2.64 0.44 5.20
CA ASN A 82 -3.23 -0.89 5.28
C ASN A 82 -4.66 -0.73 5.78
N LEU A 83 -5.61 -1.27 5.04
CA LEU A 83 -7.04 -1.13 5.32
C LEU A 83 -7.81 -2.41 5.01
N TRP A 84 -9.01 -2.53 5.58
CA TRP A 84 -10.04 -3.46 5.16
C TRP A 84 -11.14 -2.71 4.42
N VAL A 85 -11.74 -3.39 3.45
CA VAL A 85 -12.98 -2.95 2.81
C VAL A 85 -14.09 -3.81 3.40
N CYS A 86 -15.00 -3.19 4.13
CA CYS A 86 -16.04 -3.83 4.93
C CYS A 86 -17.42 -3.46 4.38
N ASN A 87 -17.86 -4.16 3.34
CA ASN A 87 -19.19 -3.97 2.75
C ASN A 87 -19.87 -5.30 2.45
N SER A 88 -21.10 -5.26 1.92
CA SER A 88 -21.87 -6.47 1.63
C SER A 88 -21.15 -7.44 0.68
N THR A 89 -20.36 -6.91 -0.25
CA THR A 89 -19.62 -7.72 -1.23
C THR A 89 -18.46 -8.44 -0.55
N THR A 90 -17.62 -7.73 0.19
CA THR A 90 -16.49 -8.37 0.90
C THR A 90 -16.97 -9.32 1.99
N GLY A 91 -18.05 -8.98 2.71
CA GLY A 91 -18.70 -9.87 3.65
C GLY A 91 -19.21 -11.17 3.00
N ARG A 92 -19.84 -11.10 1.82
CA ARG A 92 -20.30 -12.29 1.09
C ARG A 92 -19.16 -13.24 0.71
N PHE A 93 -17.97 -12.72 0.46
CA PHE A 93 -16.79 -13.51 0.11
C PHE A 93 -15.90 -13.87 1.31
N GLY A 94 -16.23 -13.43 2.54
CA GLY A 94 -15.39 -13.62 3.72
C GLY A 94 -14.07 -12.84 3.65
N LEU A 95 -14.06 -11.69 2.96
CA LEU A 95 -12.90 -10.84 2.71
C LEU A 95 -12.94 -9.51 3.48
N ASP A 96 -13.91 -9.34 4.36
CA ASP A 96 -14.12 -8.15 5.21
C ASP A 96 -12.97 -7.89 6.20
N THR A 97 -12.04 -8.85 6.33
CA THR A 97 -10.80 -8.74 7.12
C THR A 97 -9.53 -8.91 6.27
N HIS A 98 -9.65 -9.01 4.94
CA HIS A 98 -8.49 -9.07 4.05
C HIS A 98 -7.79 -7.72 3.99
N VAL A 99 -6.49 -7.68 4.29
CA VAL A 99 -5.72 -6.43 4.25
C VAL A 99 -5.37 -6.08 2.81
N CYS A 100 -5.82 -4.89 2.39
CA CYS A 100 -5.37 -4.22 1.18
C CYS A 100 -4.33 -3.15 1.54
N GLU A 101 -3.33 -2.94 0.68
CA GLU A 101 -2.40 -1.83 0.80
C GLU A 101 -2.69 -0.76 -0.26
N VAL A 102 -2.95 0.47 0.16
CA VAL A 102 -3.06 1.65 -0.72
C VAL A 102 -1.86 2.55 -0.47
N GLN A 103 -1.14 2.89 -1.53
CA GLN A 103 0.01 3.78 -1.47
C GLN A 103 -0.34 5.09 -2.16
N LEU A 104 -0.34 6.19 -1.40
CA LEU A 104 -0.52 7.53 -1.95
C LEU A 104 0.86 8.14 -2.18
N MET A 105 1.15 8.52 -3.42
CA MET A 105 2.49 8.90 -3.83
C MET A 105 2.46 10.14 -4.72
N LEU A 106 3.43 11.04 -4.58
CA LEU A 106 3.55 12.14 -5.54
C LEU A 106 4.04 11.60 -6.90
N THR A 107 3.57 12.17 -8.00
CA THR A 107 3.91 11.72 -9.36
C THR A 107 5.42 11.65 -9.59
N GLN A 108 6.17 12.58 -9.01
CA GLN A 108 7.64 12.61 -9.02
C GLN A 108 8.29 11.36 -8.39
N PHE A 109 7.68 10.77 -7.36
CA PHE A 109 8.15 9.53 -6.75
C PHE A 109 7.61 8.29 -7.47
N ALA A 110 6.42 8.40 -8.06
CA ALA A 110 5.76 7.30 -8.78
C ALA A 110 6.50 6.93 -10.08
N SER A 111 7.05 7.91 -10.80
CA SER A 111 7.85 7.67 -12.01
C SER A 111 9.08 6.81 -11.73
N VAL A 112 9.84 7.15 -10.68
CA VAL A 112 11.05 6.40 -10.25
C VAL A 112 10.72 4.95 -9.89
N LYS A 113 9.55 4.73 -9.29
CA LYS A 113 9.09 3.38 -8.93
C LYS A 113 8.71 2.54 -10.15
N ALA A 114 8.16 3.16 -11.19
CA ALA A 114 7.76 2.47 -12.42
C ALA A 114 8.95 2.11 -13.32
N GLU A 115 10.00 2.93 -13.34
CA GLU A 115 11.13 2.76 -14.27
C GLU A 115 12.19 1.75 -13.79
N ASP A 116 12.50 1.69 -12.48
CA ASP A 116 13.63 0.90 -11.96
C ASP A 116 13.31 -0.06 -10.79
N GLY A 117 12.15 0.07 -10.13
CA GLY A 117 11.87 -0.61 -8.85
C GLY A 117 11.67 -2.13 -8.87
N HIS A 118 11.66 -2.75 -10.05
CA HIS A 118 11.38 -4.18 -10.23
C HIS A 118 12.46 -4.97 -10.99
N LYS A 119 13.55 -4.32 -11.41
CA LYS A 119 14.73 -5.00 -11.99
C LYS A 119 15.70 -5.36 -10.87
N ARG A 120 15.37 -6.39 -10.09
CA ARG A 120 16.34 -7.12 -9.27
C ARG A 120 16.01 -8.60 -9.33
#